data_AF-A0A2I2Z9J2-F1
#
_entry.id   AF-A0A2I2Z9J2-F1
#
_cell.length_a   1.000
_cell.length_b   1.000
_cell.length_c   1.000
_cell.angle_alpha   90.00
_cell.angle_beta   90.00
_cell.angle_gamma   90.00
#
_symmetry.space_group_name_H-M   'P 1'
#
loop_
_entity.id
_entity.type
_entity.pdbx_description
1 polymer ?
#
loop_
_entity_poly.entity_id
_entity_poly.type
_entity_poly.pdbx_seq_one_letter_code
_entity_poly.pdbx_strand_id
1 'polypeptide(L)'
;MDNEQRVFRRELVDSIAEEWFQTFSFVCTHEMLDLIFNNGDAEKCKRDQLKNMQSPRLVKTHLPVQLLPSSIWKNNCKMIYVARNAKDVAVSYYYFHQMAKMHPDPGTWEEFLDKFMTGKLCFGSWYDHVKGWWEKKKDYRSLYLFYEDMKECEIQKVLKFLEKDKPEKIVDKILHHSSFDVMKQNSCTNYTTMGKNEMDHYVFPFIRKGVSGDWKNQFTVAQYEKFEDYEKKMKESTLQFRSEI
;
A
#
# COMPACT_ATOMS: atom_id res chain seq x y z
N MET A 1 -28.87 13.19 -30.38
CA MET A 1 -27.82 13.89 -29.60
C MET A 1 -27.71 13.25 -28.23
N ASP A 2 -26.82 12.30 -28.13
CA ASP A 2 -27.15 10.89 -28.30
C ASP A 2 -26.21 10.10 -27.39
N ASN A 3 -26.46 8.81 -27.26
CA ASN A 3 -25.79 7.84 -26.39
C ASN A 3 -24.25 7.91 -26.26
N GLU A 4 -23.51 8.61 -27.12
CA GLU A 4 -22.05 8.71 -27.09
C GLU A 4 -21.49 9.35 -25.80
N GLN A 5 -22.13 10.38 -25.24
CA GLN A 5 -21.66 10.98 -23.97
C GLN A 5 -21.96 10.10 -22.74
N ARG A 6 -22.91 9.15 -22.85
CA ARG A 6 -23.18 8.14 -21.81
C ARG A 6 -22.29 6.91 -21.95
N VAL A 7 -21.85 6.59 -23.17
CA VAL A 7 -20.81 5.57 -23.43
C VAL A 7 -19.45 6.05 -22.94
N PHE A 8 -19.09 7.32 -23.15
CA PHE A 8 -17.85 7.91 -22.63
C PHE A 8 -17.77 7.94 -21.08
N ARG A 9 -18.92 7.97 -20.39
CA ARG A 9 -19.01 7.85 -18.92
C ARG A 9 -19.12 6.41 -18.40
N ARG A 10 -19.29 5.42 -19.27
CA ARG A 10 -19.24 4.00 -18.92
C ARG A 10 -17.91 3.34 -19.29
N GLU A 11 -17.17 3.89 -20.24
CA GLU A 11 -15.83 3.42 -20.59
C GLU A 11 -14.73 3.99 -19.68
N LEU A 12 -14.99 5.10 -18.97
CA LEU A 12 -14.08 5.63 -17.95
C LEU A 12 -14.16 4.89 -16.60
N VAL A 13 -15.13 4.00 -16.42
CA VAL A 13 -15.35 3.23 -15.18
C VAL A 13 -14.73 1.83 -15.25
N ASP A 14 -14.23 1.41 -16.42
CA ASP A 14 -13.53 0.14 -16.62
C ASP A 14 -12.03 0.29 -16.94
N SER A 15 -11.47 1.52 -16.92
CA SER A 15 -10.03 1.79 -17.15
C SER A 15 -9.30 2.50 -16.01
N ILE A 16 -9.86 2.53 -14.78
CA ILE A 16 -9.18 3.05 -13.58
C ILE A 16 -9.29 2.02 -12.45
N ALA A 17 -9.07 0.74 -12.79
CA ALA A 17 -8.77 -0.30 -11.84
C ALA A 17 -7.26 -0.51 -11.90
N GLU A 18 -6.59 -0.35 -10.75
CA GLU A 18 -5.14 -0.27 -10.58
C GLU A 18 -4.59 1.14 -10.76
N GLU A 19 -4.55 1.95 -9.69
CA GLU A 19 -3.53 3.01 -9.62
C GLU A 19 -3.22 3.49 -8.18
N TRP A 20 -2.39 2.67 -7.53
CA TRP A 20 -1.21 2.93 -6.68
C TRP A 20 -1.17 4.10 -5.67
N PHE A 21 -1.06 3.77 -4.36
CA PHE A 21 -0.25 4.49 -3.37
C PHE A 21 -0.18 3.85 -1.95
N GLN A 22 1.02 3.38 -1.55
CA GLN A 22 1.59 3.24 -0.17
C GLN A 22 2.84 2.32 -0.26
N THR A 23 3.87 2.82 -0.92
CA THR A 23 4.59 2.06 -1.95
C THR A 23 5.54 0.96 -1.54
N PHE A 24 6.13 0.96 -0.34
CA PHE A 24 7.03 -0.15 0.04
C PHE A 24 6.31 -1.26 0.83
N SER A 25 5.52 -0.91 1.84
CA SER A 25 4.79 -1.90 2.67
C SER A 25 3.87 -2.79 1.85
N PHE A 26 3.13 -2.22 0.90
CA PHE A 26 2.15 -2.97 0.11
C PHE A 26 2.77 -3.80 -1.01
N VAL A 27 3.88 -3.33 -1.61
CA VAL A 27 4.58 -4.11 -2.63
C VAL A 27 5.29 -5.29 -1.97
N CYS A 28 5.88 -5.08 -0.80
CA CYS A 28 6.43 -6.15 0.02
C CYS A 28 5.36 -7.20 0.35
N THR A 29 4.17 -6.81 0.82
CA THR A 29 3.09 -7.77 1.10
C THR A 29 2.52 -8.44 -0.14
N HIS A 30 2.33 -7.73 -1.26
CA HIS A 30 1.84 -8.33 -2.49
C HIS A 30 2.85 -9.35 -3.05
N GLU A 31 4.13 -8.97 -3.11
CA GLU A 31 5.21 -9.86 -3.52
C GLU A 31 5.34 -11.07 -2.58
N MET A 32 5.24 -10.86 -1.26
CA MET A 32 5.19 -11.97 -0.30
C MET A 32 4.03 -12.92 -0.59
N LEU A 33 2.84 -12.40 -0.90
CA LEU A 33 1.68 -13.22 -1.25
C LEU A 33 1.93 -13.98 -2.55
N ASP A 34 2.38 -13.31 -3.61
CA ASP A 34 2.72 -13.95 -4.88
C ASP A 34 3.74 -15.07 -4.68
N LEU A 35 4.80 -14.83 -3.90
CA LEU A 35 5.79 -15.84 -3.55
C LEU A 35 5.17 -16.99 -2.75
N ILE A 36 4.26 -16.74 -1.80
CA ILE A 36 3.55 -17.80 -1.06
C ILE A 36 2.73 -18.68 -2.01
N PHE A 37 2.03 -18.09 -2.99
CA PHE A 37 1.24 -18.82 -3.97
C PHE A 37 2.11 -19.55 -5.01
N ASN A 38 3.29 -19.02 -5.31
CA ASN A 38 4.24 -19.58 -6.28
C ASN A 38 5.38 -20.41 -5.65
N ASN A 39 5.31 -20.76 -4.35
CA ASN A 39 6.34 -21.53 -3.64
C ASN A 39 7.75 -20.89 -3.65
N GLY A 40 7.81 -19.55 -3.57
CA GLY A 40 9.04 -18.77 -3.56
C GLY A 40 9.70 -18.62 -4.94
N ASP A 41 8.97 -18.96 -6.01
CA ASP A 41 9.43 -18.82 -7.40
C ASP A 41 9.14 -17.40 -7.90
N ALA A 42 10.14 -16.52 -7.85
CA ALA A 42 10.03 -15.12 -8.24
C ALA A 42 9.83 -14.93 -9.76
N GLU A 43 10.22 -15.91 -10.60
CA GLU A 43 10.06 -15.82 -12.06
C GLU A 43 8.61 -16.01 -12.52
N LYS A 44 7.74 -16.54 -11.64
CA LYS A 44 6.30 -16.72 -11.91
C LYS A 44 5.45 -15.51 -11.50
N CYS A 45 6.05 -14.43 -11.03
CA CYS A 45 5.32 -13.20 -10.69
C CYS A 45 4.82 -12.53 -11.99
N LYS A 46 3.51 -12.62 -12.28
CA LYS A 46 2.89 -12.04 -13.47
C LYS A 46 1.89 -10.95 -13.09
N ARG A 47 2.01 -9.79 -13.75
CA ARG A 47 1.02 -8.71 -13.70
C ARG A 47 0.03 -8.88 -14.84
N ASP A 48 -0.96 -9.74 -14.64
CA ASP A 48 -2.06 -9.94 -15.60
C ASP A 48 -3.30 -9.16 -15.16
N GLN A 49 -4.09 -8.67 -16.11
CA GLN A 49 -5.36 -7.99 -15.80
C GLN A 49 -6.31 -8.93 -15.04
N LEU A 50 -6.98 -8.42 -13.99
CA LEU A 50 -7.86 -9.20 -13.10
C LEU A 50 -8.94 -10.05 -13.79
N LYS A 51 -9.43 -9.61 -14.97
CA LYS A 51 -10.44 -10.33 -15.77
C LYS A 51 -9.88 -11.63 -16.37
N ASN A 52 -8.59 -11.68 -16.66
CA ASN A 52 -7.92 -12.81 -17.32
C ASN A 52 -7.14 -13.70 -16.35
N MET A 53 -6.98 -13.30 -15.08
CA MET A 53 -6.29 -14.07 -14.07
C MET A 53 -7.11 -15.30 -13.63
N GLN A 54 -6.46 -16.47 -13.61
CA GLN A 54 -7.03 -17.67 -13.02
C GLN A 54 -7.07 -17.54 -11.48
N SER A 55 -8.01 -18.25 -10.85
CA SER A 55 -8.07 -18.31 -9.38
C SER A 55 -6.99 -19.26 -8.82
N PRO A 56 -6.47 -19.01 -7.60
CA PRO A 56 -6.78 -17.89 -6.70
C PRO A 56 -6.15 -16.57 -7.17
N ARG A 57 -6.95 -15.49 -7.18
CA ARG A 57 -6.50 -14.16 -7.62
C ARG A 57 -6.05 -13.32 -6.44
N LEU A 58 -4.90 -12.66 -6.58
CA LEU A 58 -4.44 -11.64 -5.66
C LEU A 58 -4.85 -10.27 -6.20
N VAL A 59 -5.59 -9.51 -5.39
CA VAL A 59 -6.12 -8.20 -5.76
C VAL A 59 -5.54 -7.15 -4.85
N LYS A 60 -4.93 -6.12 -5.43
CA LYS A 60 -4.42 -4.96 -4.72
C LYS A 60 -5.43 -3.80 -4.78
N THR A 61 -5.62 -3.10 -3.67
CA THR A 61 -6.39 -1.85 -3.65
C THR A 61 -5.93 -0.91 -2.54
N HIS A 62 -6.18 0.38 -2.71
CA HIS A 62 -6.03 1.44 -1.70
C HIS A 62 -7.36 2.15 -1.42
N LEU A 63 -8.47 1.56 -1.84
CA LEU A 63 -9.77 2.15 -1.60
C LEU A 63 -10.09 2.13 -0.09
N PRO A 64 -10.63 3.22 0.45
CA PRO A 64 -11.19 3.20 1.78
C PRO A 64 -12.42 2.28 1.82
N VAL A 65 -12.76 1.75 2.99
CA VAL A 65 -13.77 0.69 3.16
C VAL A 65 -15.12 1.00 2.50
N GLN A 66 -15.53 2.28 2.48
CA GLN A 66 -16.78 2.74 1.89
C GLN A 66 -16.81 2.70 0.36
N LEU A 67 -15.66 2.62 -0.31
CA LEU A 67 -15.54 2.56 -1.77
C LEU A 67 -15.21 1.15 -2.28
N LEU A 68 -14.97 0.18 -1.38
CA LEU A 68 -14.64 -1.18 -1.80
C LEU A 68 -15.84 -1.84 -2.51
N PRO A 69 -15.65 -2.49 -3.67
CA PRO A 69 -16.75 -3.12 -4.41
C PRO A 69 -17.56 -4.09 -3.54
N SER A 70 -18.89 -3.97 -3.60
CA SER A 70 -19.78 -4.78 -2.74
C SER A 70 -19.61 -6.29 -2.90
N SER A 71 -19.11 -6.74 -4.05
CA SER A 71 -18.80 -8.15 -4.32
C SER A 71 -17.72 -8.71 -3.38
N ILE A 72 -16.77 -7.90 -2.91
CA ILE A 72 -15.72 -8.33 -1.98
C ILE A 72 -16.34 -8.70 -0.62
N TRP A 73 -17.26 -7.87 -0.13
CA TRP A 73 -17.99 -8.10 1.10
C TRP A 73 -18.94 -9.31 0.97
N LYS A 74 -19.75 -9.34 -0.10
CA LYS A 74 -20.75 -10.41 -0.35
C LYS A 74 -20.13 -11.79 -0.51
N ASN A 75 -18.95 -11.89 -1.14
CA ASN A 75 -18.24 -13.16 -1.30
C ASN A 75 -17.33 -13.50 -0.12
N ASN A 76 -17.36 -12.70 0.95
CA ASN A 76 -16.55 -12.89 2.15
C ASN A 76 -15.07 -13.13 1.85
N CYS A 77 -14.49 -12.36 0.92
CA CYS A 77 -13.11 -12.54 0.50
C CYS A 77 -12.12 -12.35 1.66
N LYS A 78 -11.03 -13.12 1.69
CA LYS A 78 -9.92 -12.89 2.63
C LYS A 78 -9.22 -11.57 2.26
N MET A 79 -9.00 -10.71 3.24
CA MET A 79 -8.34 -9.42 3.04
C MET A 79 -7.14 -9.29 3.97
N ILE A 80 -6.03 -8.76 3.46
CA ILE A 80 -4.88 -8.40 4.29
C ILE A 80 -4.71 -6.90 4.16
N TYR A 81 -4.84 -6.20 5.28
CA TYR A 81 -4.64 -4.77 5.37
C TYR A 81 -3.31 -4.50 6.07
N VAL A 82 -2.49 -3.62 5.50
CA VAL A 82 -1.23 -3.23 6.11
C VAL A 82 -1.24 -1.74 6.39
N ALA A 83 -0.98 -1.39 7.63
CA ALA A 83 -0.94 -0.02 8.09
C ALA A 83 0.51 0.38 8.40
N ARG A 84 0.80 1.68 8.29
CA ARG A 84 2.09 2.25 8.64
C ARG A 84 1.88 3.58 9.34
N ASN A 85 2.77 3.96 10.25
CA ASN A 85 2.69 5.23 10.95
C ASN A 85 2.57 6.42 9.99
N ALA A 86 1.69 7.37 10.35
CA ALA A 86 1.30 8.46 9.44
C ALA A 86 2.46 9.36 9.02
N LYS A 87 3.46 9.56 9.90
CA LYS A 87 4.60 10.46 9.65
C LYS A 87 5.46 9.92 8.51
N ASP A 88 5.85 8.65 8.58
CA ASP A 88 6.58 8.01 7.48
C ASP A 88 5.74 7.86 6.22
N VAL A 89 4.44 7.62 6.36
CA VAL A 89 3.54 7.59 5.19
C VAL A 89 3.56 8.94 4.48
N ALA A 90 3.42 10.05 5.20
CA ALA A 90 3.45 11.39 4.61
C ALA A 90 4.75 11.66 3.83
N VAL A 91 5.91 11.33 4.42
CA VAL A 91 7.22 11.46 3.74
C VAL A 91 7.28 10.60 2.49
N SER A 92 6.92 9.32 2.60
CA SER A 92 6.94 8.41 1.45
C SER A 92 5.99 8.87 0.34
N TYR A 93 4.83 9.42 0.71
CA TYR A 93 3.80 9.90 -0.20
C TYR A 93 4.30 11.15 -0.96
N TYR A 94 4.98 12.06 -0.28
CA TYR A 94 5.58 13.25 -0.90
C TYR A 94 6.58 12.90 -2.00
N TYR A 95 7.54 12.00 -1.72
CA TYR A 95 8.54 11.60 -2.71
C TYR A 95 7.95 10.85 -3.90
N PHE A 96 6.92 10.03 -3.67
CA PHE A 96 6.28 9.38 -4.80
C PHE A 96 5.46 10.36 -5.64
N HIS A 97 4.82 11.38 -5.06
CA HIS A 97 4.16 12.43 -5.87
C HIS A 97 5.15 13.14 -6.81
N GLN A 98 6.42 13.30 -6.42
CA GLN A 98 7.44 13.90 -7.28
C GLN A 98 7.82 13.00 -8.47
N MET A 99 7.87 11.68 -8.26
CA MET A 99 8.29 10.72 -9.29
C MET A 99 7.13 10.21 -10.16
N ALA A 100 5.95 9.98 -9.59
CA ALA A 100 4.79 9.40 -10.28
C ALA A 100 3.92 10.48 -10.92
N LYS A 101 4.01 10.60 -12.25
CA LYS A 101 3.44 11.70 -13.04
C LYS A 101 1.93 11.68 -13.20
N MET A 102 1.30 10.57 -12.83
CA MET A 102 -0.16 10.45 -12.67
C MET A 102 -0.72 11.34 -11.55
N HIS A 103 0.12 11.84 -10.63
CA HIS A 103 -0.30 12.69 -9.56
C HIS A 103 -0.08 14.18 -9.83
N PRO A 104 -0.90 15.07 -9.23
CA PRO A 104 -0.61 16.50 -9.23
C PRO A 104 0.75 16.79 -8.60
N ASP A 105 1.37 17.89 -9.01
CA ASP A 105 2.58 18.41 -8.38
C ASP A 105 2.35 18.54 -6.86
N PRO A 106 3.20 17.90 -6.02
CA PRO A 106 3.03 17.98 -4.57
C PRO A 106 3.21 19.41 -4.04
N GLY A 107 3.97 20.26 -4.74
CA GLY A 107 4.46 21.55 -4.25
C GLY A 107 5.59 21.36 -3.25
N THR A 108 5.73 22.30 -2.33
CA THR A 108 6.70 22.17 -1.23
C THR A 108 6.28 21.08 -0.23
N TRP A 109 7.24 20.59 0.55
CA TRP A 109 6.95 19.64 1.64
C TRP A 109 5.92 20.17 2.63
N GLU A 110 5.95 21.46 2.96
CA GLU A 110 5.02 22.08 3.91
C GLU A 110 3.58 22.08 3.36
N GLU A 111 3.39 22.52 2.11
CA GLU A 111 2.07 22.49 1.45
C GLU A 111 1.55 21.06 1.33
N PHE A 112 2.44 20.11 1.02
CA PHE A 112 2.08 18.70 0.93
C PHE A 112 1.63 18.13 2.28
N LEU A 113 2.38 18.42 3.36
CA LEU A 113 2.06 17.97 4.70
C LEU A 113 0.69 18.52 5.15
N ASP A 114 0.38 19.77 4.84
CA ASP A 114 -0.93 20.36 5.12
C ASP A 114 -2.06 19.67 4.33
N LYS A 115 -1.86 19.35 3.05
CA LYS A 115 -2.81 18.53 2.27
C LYS A 115 -3.00 17.14 2.88
N PHE A 116 -1.92 16.51 3.32
CA PHE A 116 -1.97 15.19 3.98
C PHE A 116 -2.78 15.23 5.28
N MET A 117 -2.50 16.19 6.17
CA MET A 117 -3.19 16.34 7.46
C MET A 117 -4.68 16.66 7.31
N THR A 118 -5.06 17.33 6.22
CA THR A 118 -6.45 17.68 5.91
C THR A 118 -7.16 16.66 5.01
N GLY A 119 -6.48 15.58 4.62
CA GLY A 119 -7.06 14.51 3.78
C GLY A 119 -7.36 14.95 2.34
N LYS A 120 -6.70 16.00 1.84
CA LYS A 120 -6.87 16.55 0.49
C LYS A 120 -5.89 15.93 -0.53
N LEU A 121 -5.56 14.66 -0.34
CA LEU A 121 -4.73 13.86 -1.25
C LEU A 121 -5.56 12.73 -1.86
N CYS A 122 -4.99 12.05 -2.86
CA CYS A 122 -5.60 10.84 -3.40
C CYS A 122 -5.86 9.82 -2.28
N PHE A 123 -6.97 9.09 -2.38
CA PHE A 123 -7.51 8.18 -1.33
C PHE A 123 -7.93 8.84 -0.01
N GLY A 124 -7.79 10.16 0.13
CA GLY A 124 -8.36 10.96 1.22
C GLY A 124 -7.55 10.93 2.51
N SER A 125 -8.27 10.95 3.63
CA SER A 125 -7.71 11.03 4.99
C SER A 125 -7.07 9.70 5.40
N TRP A 126 -5.76 9.72 5.68
CA TRP A 126 -5.05 8.56 6.26
C TRP A 126 -5.73 8.08 7.55
N TYR A 127 -6.18 9.02 8.40
CA TYR A 127 -6.80 8.75 9.69
C TYR A 127 -8.07 7.91 9.53
N ASP A 128 -8.96 8.34 8.64
CA ASP A 128 -10.23 7.66 8.41
C ASP A 128 -10.01 6.32 7.69
N HIS A 129 -9.00 6.26 6.83
CA HIS A 129 -8.61 5.04 6.14
C HIS A 129 -8.18 3.95 7.13
N VAL A 130 -7.19 4.23 7.99
CA VAL A 130 -6.68 3.22 8.94
C VAL A 130 -7.73 2.84 9.98
N LYS A 131 -8.52 3.79 10.48
CA LYS A 131 -9.61 3.54 11.44
C LYS A 131 -10.74 2.72 10.83
N GLY A 132 -11.19 3.08 9.62
CA GLY A 132 -12.27 2.38 8.93
C GLY A 132 -11.92 0.90 8.69
N TRP A 133 -10.71 0.63 8.21
CA TRP A 133 -10.23 -0.75 8.04
C TRP A 133 -10.01 -1.48 9.37
N TRP A 134 -9.59 -0.79 10.42
CA TRP A 134 -9.41 -1.38 11.74
C TRP A 134 -10.73 -1.82 12.38
N GLU A 135 -11.79 -1.02 12.22
CA GLU A 135 -13.12 -1.41 12.70
C GLU A 135 -13.68 -2.56 11.86
N LYS A 136 -13.53 -2.50 10.52
CA LYS A 136 -14.04 -3.55 9.61
C LYS A 136 -13.41 -4.92 9.80
N LYS A 137 -12.20 -5.00 10.37
CA LYS A 137 -11.55 -6.30 10.64
C LYS A 137 -12.35 -7.18 11.61
N LYS A 138 -13.25 -6.61 12.41
CA LYS A 138 -14.10 -7.35 13.36
C LYS A 138 -15.25 -8.07 12.64
N ASP A 139 -15.70 -7.53 11.52
CA ASP A 139 -16.90 -7.99 10.80
C ASP A 139 -16.57 -8.98 9.67
N TYR A 140 -15.35 -8.96 9.15
CA TYR A 140 -14.94 -9.69 7.95
C TYR A 140 -13.65 -10.49 8.17
N ARG A 141 -13.38 -11.42 7.24
CA ARG A 141 -12.11 -12.18 7.20
C ARG A 141 -10.96 -11.27 6.79
N SER A 142 -10.45 -10.51 7.76
CA SER A 142 -9.37 -9.55 7.54
C SER A 142 -8.21 -9.78 8.51
N LEU A 143 -6.99 -9.82 7.98
CA LEU A 143 -5.76 -9.75 8.75
C LEU A 143 -5.23 -8.31 8.71
N TYR A 144 -5.03 -7.69 9.87
CA TYR A 144 -4.50 -6.34 9.98
C TYR A 144 -3.06 -6.40 10.47
N LEU A 145 -2.13 -5.91 9.65
CA LEU A 145 -0.69 -5.91 9.91
C LEU A 145 -0.16 -4.49 10.04
N PHE A 146 0.96 -4.34 10.72
CA PHE A 146 1.70 -3.08 10.83
C PHE A 146 3.04 -3.22 10.12
N TYR A 147 3.38 -2.25 9.29
CA TYR A 147 4.66 -2.20 8.59
C TYR A 147 5.84 -2.31 9.55
N GLU A 148 5.73 -1.67 10.71
CA GLU A 148 6.78 -1.65 11.72
C GLU A 148 7.02 -3.03 12.37
N ASP A 149 6.05 -3.92 12.28
CA ASP A 149 6.14 -5.29 12.78
C ASP A 149 6.65 -6.25 11.70
N MET A 150 6.66 -5.86 10.41
CA MET A 150 6.98 -6.74 9.28
C MET A 150 8.38 -7.33 9.39
N LYS A 151 8.42 -8.54 9.96
CA LYS A 151 9.57 -9.45 10.11
C LYS A 151 9.08 -10.89 9.89
N GLU A 152 9.96 -11.85 10.06
CA GLU A 152 9.66 -13.29 9.97
C GLU A 152 8.38 -13.72 10.70
N CYS A 153 8.12 -13.18 11.90
CA CYS A 153 6.91 -13.49 12.66
C CYS A 153 5.59 -13.09 11.95
N GLU A 154 5.60 -12.05 11.12
CA GLU A 154 4.39 -11.60 10.41
C GLU A 154 4.06 -12.51 9.23
N ILE A 155 5.07 -13.12 8.58
CA ILE A 155 4.83 -14.11 7.52
C ILE A 155 4.09 -15.32 8.06
N GLN A 156 4.42 -15.76 9.28
CA GLN A 156 3.70 -16.87 9.92
C GLN A 156 2.22 -16.53 10.17
N LYS A 157 1.91 -15.27 10.54
CA LYS A 157 0.51 -14.82 10.65
C LYS A 157 -0.21 -14.84 9.30
N VAL A 158 0.48 -14.42 8.23
CA VAL A 158 -0.06 -14.46 6.86
C VAL A 158 -0.32 -15.91 6.42
N LEU A 159 0.64 -16.82 6.59
CA LEU A 159 0.50 -18.23 6.26
C LEU A 159 -0.68 -18.88 7.00
N LYS A 160 -0.78 -18.64 8.31
CA LYS A 160 -1.90 -19.11 9.13
C LYS A 160 -3.24 -18.55 8.66
N PHE A 161 -3.31 -17.25 8.37
CA PHE A 161 -4.52 -16.61 7.87
C PHE A 161 -4.95 -17.13 6.48
N LEU A 162 -3.98 -17.44 5.63
CA LEU A 162 -4.23 -18.05 4.31
C LEU A 162 -4.53 -19.54 4.38
N GLU A 163 -4.41 -20.17 5.55
CA GLU A 163 -4.53 -21.62 5.75
C GLU A 163 -3.54 -22.39 4.86
N LYS A 164 -2.29 -21.91 4.81
CA LYS A 164 -1.20 -22.55 4.07
C LYS A 164 -0.10 -22.96 5.03
N ASP A 165 0.35 -24.20 4.87
CA ASP A 165 1.57 -24.70 5.48
C ASP A 165 2.70 -24.70 4.45
N LYS A 166 3.90 -24.30 4.87
CA LYS A 166 5.08 -24.19 4.01
C LYS A 166 6.32 -24.69 4.75
N PRO A 167 7.17 -25.51 4.11
CA PRO A 167 8.46 -25.88 4.70
C PRO A 167 9.30 -24.65 5.01
N GLU A 168 10.08 -24.70 6.08
CA GLU A 168 10.97 -23.61 6.54
C GLU A 168 11.85 -23.06 5.39
N LYS A 169 12.45 -23.95 4.59
CA LYS A 169 13.23 -23.57 3.40
C LYS A 169 12.46 -22.68 2.39
N ILE A 170 11.15 -22.86 2.27
CA ILE A 170 10.30 -22.01 1.41
C ILE A 170 10.02 -20.68 2.09
N VAL A 171 9.81 -20.67 3.41
CA VAL A 171 9.66 -19.46 4.20
C VAL A 171 10.91 -18.59 4.11
N ASP A 172 12.10 -19.19 4.23
CA ASP A 172 13.39 -18.48 4.08
C ASP A 172 13.55 -17.84 2.71
N LYS A 173 13.13 -18.55 1.64
CA LYS A 173 13.12 -17.98 0.29
C LYS A 173 12.17 -16.79 0.18
N ILE A 174 10.97 -16.89 0.74
CA ILE A 174 9.99 -15.80 0.74
C ILE A 174 10.60 -14.59 1.47
N LEU A 175 11.21 -14.79 2.65
CA LEU A 175 11.88 -13.74 3.42
C LEU A 175 13.00 -13.07 2.63
N HIS A 176 13.87 -13.87 2.01
CA HIS A 176 14.97 -13.37 1.20
C HIS A 176 14.47 -12.53 0.01
N HIS A 177 13.55 -13.08 -0.79
CA HIS A 177 13.07 -12.40 -2.00
C HIS A 177 12.16 -11.20 -1.72
N SER A 178 11.51 -11.16 -0.55
CA SER A 178 10.73 -10.01 -0.10
C SER A 178 11.52 -9.00 0.76
N SER A 179 12.82 -9.22 0.95
CA SER A 179 13.69 -8.26 1.64
C SER A 179 13.87 -6.99 0.82
N PHE A 180 14.09 -5.87 1.51
CA PHE A 180 14.21 -4.55 0.87
C PHE A 180 15.26 -4.53 -0.24
N ASP A 181 16.47 -5.05 0.03
CA ASP A 181 17.58 -4.99 -0.92
C ASP A 181 17.34 -5.84 -2.17
N VAL A 182 16.76 -7.03 -1.99
CA VAL A 182 16.44 -7.93 -3.11
C VAL A 182 15.32 -7.33 -3.96
N MET A 183 14.25 -6.82 -3.34
CA MET A 183 13.17 -6.17 -4.06
C MET A 183 13.66 -4.91 -4.80
N LYS A 184 14.53 -4.10 -4.18
CA LYS A 184 15.10 -2.91 -4.81
C LYS A 184 15.78 -3.22 -6.14
N GLN A 185 16.43 -4.37 -6.25
CA GLN A 185 17.15 -4.81 -7.44
C GLN A 185 16.25 -5.57 -8.43
N ASN A 186 15.09 -6.07 -7.99
CA ASN A 186 14.20 -6.86 -8.82
C ASN A 186 13.24 -5.98 -9.64
N SER A 187 13.41 -5.98 -10.98
CA SER A 187 12.61 -5.23 -11.95
C SER A 187 11.11 -5.54 -11.90
N CYS A 188 10.72 -6.73 -11.42
CA CYS A 188 9.32 -7.11 -11.24
C CYS A 188 8.67 -6.40 -10.04
N THR A 189 9.45 -5.84 -9.13
CA THR A 189 8.97 -5.25 -7.87
C THR A 189 9.35 -3.77 -7.68
N ASN A 190 10.43 -3.32 -8.31
CA ASN A 190 10.96 -1.97 -8.10
C ASN A 190 10.38 -0.90 -9.04
N TYR A 191 9.47 -1.29 -9.95
CA TYR A 191 8.76 -0.43 -10.91
C TYR A 191 9.61 0.19 -12.03
N THR A 192 10.88 -0.18 -12.17
CA THR A 192 11.74 0.37 -13.24
C THR A 192 11.33 -0.04 -14.65
N THR A 193 10.37 -0.96 -14.80
CA THR A 193 9.75 -1.31 -16.08
C THR A 193 8.71 -0.30 -16.56
N MET A 194 8.23 0.59 -15.67
CA MET A 194 7.34 1.69 -16.06
C MET A 194 8.10 2.77 -16.82
N GLY A 195 7.42 3.39 -17.79
CA GLY A 195 8.01 4.46 -18.58
C GLY A 195 8.29 5.71 -17.72
N LYS A 196 9.29 6.49 -18.12
CA LYS A 196 9.64 7.76 -17.44
C LYS A 196 8.47 8.75 -17.31
N ASN A 197 7.55 8.71 -18.29
CA ASN A 197 6.35 9.56 -18.30
C ASN A 197 5.28 9.09 -17.32
N GLU A 198 5.42 7.90 -16.73
CA GLU A 198 4.54 7.38 -15.68
C GLU A 198 5.24 7.49 -14.32
N MET A 199 6.47 6.97 -14.23
CA MET A 199 7.29 6.99 -13.02
C MET A 199 8.74 7.39 -13.35
N ASP A 200 9.16 8.57 -12.90
CA ASP A 200 10.51 9.08 -13.14
C ASP A 200 11.47 8.69 -12.00
N HIS A 201 12.05 7.50 -12.12
CA HIS A 201 13.00 6.95 -11.15
C HIS A 201 14.31 7.75 -11.02
N TYR A 202 14.61 8.68 -11.96
CA TYR A 202 15.75 9.58 -11.85
C TYR A 202 15.51 10.70 -10.84
N VAL A 203 14.25 11.08 -10.60
CA VAL A 203 13.89 12.05 -9.56
C VAL A 203 13.98 11.39 -8.20
N PHE A 204 13.23 10.30 -8.00
CA PHE A 204 13.34 9.45 -6.83
C PHE A 204 13.02 7.99 -7.20
N PRO A 205 13.76 6.99 -6.67
CA PRO A 205 13.41 5.60 -6.86
C PRO A 205 12.17 5.22 -6.04
N PHE A 206 11.32 4.37 -6.61
CA PHE A 206 10.14 3.83 -5.93
C PHE A 206 10.51 3.09 -4.63
N ILE A 207 11.50 2.19 -4.68
CA ILE A 207 12.07 1.54 -3.49
C ILE A 207 13.16 2.46 -2.91
N ARG A 208 12.71 3.40 -2.07
CA ARG A 208 13.51 4.53 -1.57
C ARG A 208 14.45 4.16 -0.41
N LYS A 209 13.90 3.95 0.79
CA LYS A 209 14.68 3.67 2.02
C LYS A 209 14.24 2.44 2.81
N GLY A 210 12.94 2.10 2.84
CA GLY A 210 12.47 0.87 3.50
C GLY A 210 12.64 0.81 5.03
N VAL A 211 12.87 1.95 5.69
CA VAL A 211 13.06 2.03 7.14
C VAL A 211 11.90 2.73 7.82
N SER A 212 11.67 2.42 9.10
CA SER A 212 10.77 3.17 9.98
C SER A 212 11.53 4.31 10.67
N GLY A 213 10.91 5.48 10.79
CA GLY A 213 11.52 6.64 11.46
C GLY A 213 12.20 7.65 10.54
N ASP A 214 12.13 7.48 9.21
CA ASP A 214 12.73 8.42 8.27
C ASP A 214 12.07 9.80 8.31
N TRP A 215 10.84 9.89 8.85
CA TRP A 215 10.16 11.16 9.09
C TRP A 215 11.01 12.16 9.88
N LYS A 216 11.91 11.71 10.77
CA LYS A 216 12.81 12.60 11.53
C LYS A 216 13.76 13.41 10.65
N ASN A 217 14.08 12.91 9.46
CA ASN A 217 14.97 13.58 8.51
C ASN A 217 14.24 14.63 7.65
N GLN A 218 12.91 14.69 7.72
CA GLN A 218 12.08 15.52 6.85
C GLN A 218 11.25 16.55 7.64
N PHE A 219 10.74 16.17 8.80
CA PHE A 219 9.94 17.04 9.64
C PHE A 219 10.83 18.04 10.39
N THR A 220 10.46 19.32 10.35
CA THR A 220 10.96 20.28 11.34
C THR A 220 10.28 20.05 12.69
N VAL A 221 10.87 20.58 13.77
CA VAL A 221 10.26 20.51 15.12
C VAL A 221 8.86 21.12 15.12
N ALA A 222 8.70 22.30 14.50
CA ALA A 222 7.40 22.96 14.40
C ALA A 222 6.37 22.14 13.61
N GLN A 223 6.78 21.46 12.53
CA GLN A 223 5.90 20.57 11.76
C GLN A 223 5.52 19.32 12.55
N TYR A 224 6.46 18.76 13.31
CA TYR A 224 6.20 17.64 14.22
C TYR A 224 5.16 18.03 15.28
N GLU A 225 5.33 19.17 15.93
CA GLU A 225 4.40 19.70 16.92
C GLU A 225 3.04 20.07 16.31
N LYS A 226 3.00 20.62 15.07
CA LYS A 226 1.74 20.87 14.36
C LYS A 226 1.02 19.55 14.00
N PHE A 227 1.77 18.49 13.75
CA PHE A 227 1.23 17.17 13.46
C PHE A 227 0.56 16.52 14.68
N GLU A 228 0.63 17.12 15.87
CA GLU A 228 -0.04 16.67 17.11
C GLU A 228 -1.58 16.66 17.04
N ASP A 229 -2.19 17.25 16.00
CA ASP A 229 -3.59 16.96 15.66
C ASP A 229 -3.85 15.46 15.40
N TYR A 230 -2.79 14.71 15.10
CA TYR A 230 -2.78 13.25 15.04
C TYR A 230 -3.33 12.61 16.32
N GLU A 231 -2.86 13.00 17.50
CA GLU A 231 -3.28 12.37 18.75
C GLU A 231 -4.79 12.58 18.97
N LYS A 232 -5.28 13.79 18.67
CA LYS A 232 -6.71 14.11 18.75
C LYS A 232 -7.54 13.26 17.78
N LYS A 233 -7.09 13.13 16.53
CA LYS A 233 -7.78 12.36 15.48
C LYS A 233 -7.77 10.85 15.72
N MET A 234 -6.82 10.36 16.51
CA MET A 234 -6.64 8.94 16.83
C MET A 234 -7.12 8.56 18.23
N LYS A 235 -7.47 9.53 19.10
CA LYS A 235 -7.79 9.33 20.52
C LYS A 235 -8.89 8.29 20.81
N GLU A 236 -9.89 8.19 19.94
CA GLU A 236 -11.02 7.26 20.11
C GLU A 236 -10.75 5.87 19.51
N SER A 237 -9.61 5.69 18.84
CA SER A 237 -9.23 4.41 18.25
C SER A 237 -8.34 3.61 19.20
N THR A 238 -8.51 2.28 19.20
CA THR A 238 -7.57 1.37 19.88
C THR A 238 -6.33 1.07 19.02
N LEU A 239 -6.16 1.74 17.88
CA LEU A 239 -4.99 1.60 17.01
C LEU A 239 -3.76 2.20 17.68
N GLN A 240 -2.67 1.43 17.71
CA GLN A 240 -1.37 1.90 18.17
C GLN A 240 -0.35 1.71 17.06
N PHE A 241 0.32 2.80 16.70
CA PHE A 241 1.40 2.80 15.72
C PHE A 241 2.72 3.08 16.42
N ARG A 242 3.77 2.39 16.01
CA ARG A 242 5.15 2.74 16.39
C ARG A 242 5.70 3.69 15.34
N SER A 243 6.29 4.81 15.76
CA SER A 243 6.97 5.73 14.83
C SER A 243 8.45 5.40 14.64
N GLU A 244 8.96 4.43 15.42
CA GLU A 244 10.37 4.03 15.56
C GLU A 244 10.44 2.55 15.98
N ILE A 245 11.51 1.84 15.61
CA ILE A 245 11.78 0.44 15.98
C ILE A 245 13.14 0.37 16.66
#